data_AF-A0A9N9ESS6-F1
#
_entry.id   AF-A0A9N9ESS6-F1
#
_cell.length_a   1.000
_cell.length_b   1.000
_cell.length_c   1.000
_cell.angle_alpha   90.00
_cell.angle_beta   90.00
_cell.angle_gamma   90.00
#
_symmetry.space_group_name_H-M   'P 1'
#
loop_
_entity.id
_entity.type
_entity.pdbx_description
1 polymer ?
#
loop_
_entity_poly.entity_id
_entity_poly.type
_entity_poly.pdbx_seq_one_letter_code
_entity_poly.pdbx_strand_id
1 'polypeptide(L)'
;MNPVLLKSLNTAVVFFILAAAAFTQLINTTAVPYTYISSELYTFGLVPLLYFLLMVFAIYQWSAQVNDIIVDGISYNFIIIGILHGSWYLISLIHLYLVEAIVHTTFTVILIITYYKLEYYYPPEGIFDNLLIHKVFSIWTAWSLYGSTLGFWVAISALDNLPLSIIALIIFICIGWFVVDYYPTIIGFFVIDYSPKSDFIFSAVIVWCLIGIAARQVDVLPIFVTTTTGIGLISGAILKSIVNFFSEHRR
;
A
#
# COMPACT_ATOMS: atom_id res chain seq x y z
N MET A 1 19.31 -17.07 12.79
CA MET A 1 19.31 -16.90 11.32
C MET A 1 20.54 -16.09 10.92
N ASN A 2 21.17 -16.33 9.76
CA ASN A 2 22.32 -15.53 9.33
C ASN A 2 21.81 -14.15 8.81
N PRO A 3 22.05 -13.04 9.52
CA PRO A 3 21.50 -11.73 9.14
C PRO A 3 22.04 -11.22 7.81
N VAL A 4 23.30 -11.53 7.50
CA VAL A 4 23.95 -11.12 6.25
C VAL A 4 23.29 -11.78 5.05
N LEU A 5 22.98 -13.07 5.16
CA LEU A 5 22.28 -13.79 4.09
C LEU A 5 20.88 -13.21 3.85
N LEU A 6 20.10 -12.96 4.92
CA LEU A 6 18.76 -12.38 4.79
C LEU A 6 18.80 -10.99 4.13
N LYS A 7 19.67 -10.09 4.61
CA LYS A 7 19.81 -8.74 4.06
C LYS A 7 20.26 -8.75 2.59
N SER A 8 21.13 -9.69 2.24
CA SER A 8 21.56 -9.91 0.85
C SER A 8 20.39 -10.33 -0.03
N LEU A 9 19.56 -11.27 0.44
CA LEU A 9 18.36 -11.72 -0.28
C LEU A 9 17.32 -10.60 -0.40
N ASN A 10 17.07 -9.84 0.66
CA ASN A 10 16.19 -8.66 0.61
C ASN A 10 16.68 -7.66 -0.45
N THR A 11 17.98 -7.37 -0.45
CA THR A 11 18.59 -6.48 -1.44
C THR A 11 18.40 -7.00 -2.87
N ALA A 12 18.67 -8.29 -3.10
CA ALA A 12 18.47 -8.93 -4.40
C ALA A 12 17.01 -8.87 -4.86
N VAL A 13 16.07 -9.05 -3.94
CA VAL A 13 14.63 -8.98 -4.23
C VAL A 13 14.19 -7.57 -4.62
N VAL A 14 14.74 -6.51 -4.01
CA VAL A 14 14.49 -5.13 -4.46
C VAL A 14 14.93 -4.93 -5.91
N PHE A 15 16.14 -5.38 -6.25
CA PHE A 15 16.62 -5.32 -7.63
C PHE A 15 15.76 -6.14 -8.58
N PHE A 16 15.27 -7.31 -8.15
CA PHE A 16 14.35 -8.12 -8.94
C PHE A 16 13.02 -7.39 -9.23
N ILE A 17 12.40 -6.77 -8.22
CA ILE A 17 11.16 -5.97 -8.40
C ILE A 17 11.39 -4.87 -9.44
N LEU A 18 12.48 -4.10 -9.29
CA LEU A 18 12.81 -2.99 -10.17
C LEU A 18 13.08 -3.45 -11.60
N ALA A 19 13.85 -4.53 -11.76
CA ALA A 19 14.15 -5.11 -13.06
C ALA A 19 12.88 -5.63 -13.74
N ALA A 20 12.01 -6.35 -13.01
CA ALA A 20 10.75 -6.85 -13.53
C ALA A 20 9.83 -5.70 -13.96
N ALA A 21 9.69 -4.66 -13.14
CA ALA A 21 8.88 -3.49 -13.46
C ALA A 21 9.39 -2.73 -14.68
N ALA A 22 10.71 -2.47 -14.75
CA ALA A 22 11.33 -1.79 -15.88
C ALA A 22 11.19 -2.62 -17.17
N PHE A 23 11.46 -3.93 -17.11
CA PHE A 23 11.30 -4.83 -18.24
C PHE A 23 9.87 -4.84 -18.77
N THR A 24 8.88 -4.98 -17.89
CA THR A 24 7.47 -4.98 -18.29
C THR A 24 7.06 -3.64 -18.91
N GLN A 25 7.48 -2.50 -18.35
CA GLN A 25 7.17 -1.19 -18.93
C GLN A 25 7.82 -0.94 -20.30
N LEU A 26 9.00 -1.52 -20.54
CA LEU A 26 9.69 -1.43 -21.84
C LEU A 26 9.00 -2.24 -22.93
N ILE A 27 8.41 -3.38 -22.57
CA ILE A 27 7.84 -4.34 -23.54
C ILE A 27 6.35 -4.13 -23.74
N ASN A 28 5.63 -3.80 -22.67
CA ASN A 28 4.19 -3.72 -22.70
C ASN A 28 3.71 -2.37 -22.16
N THR A 29 3.17 -1.55 -23.07
CA THR A 29 2.57 -0.25 -22.74
C THR A 29 1.05 -0.34 -22.64
N THR A 30 0.44 -1.54 -22.58
CA THR A 30 -1.02 -1.66 -22.56
C THR A 30 -1.60 -0.97 -21.33
N ALA A 31 -2.56 -0.07 -21.59
CA ALA A 31 -3.35 0.55 -20.55
C ALA A 31 -4.16 -0.51 -19.79
N VAL A 32 -4.25 -0.37 -18.48
CA VAL A 32 -5.12 -1.19 -17.63
C VAL A 32 -6.56 -1.08 -18.17
N PRO A 33 -7.29 -2.20 -18.33
CA PRO A 33 -8.69 -2.16 -18.76
C PRO A 33 -9.53 -1.24 -17.90
N TYR A 34 -10.42 -0.47 -18.54
CA TYR A 34 -11.29 0.46 -17.84
C TYR A 34 -12.30 -0.27 -16.95
N THR A 35 -12.50 0.27 -15.75
CA THR A 35 -13.50 -0.15 -14.75
C THR A 35 -14.01 1.08 -14.01
N TYR A 36 -15.13 0.95 -13.31
CA TYR A 36 -15.69 2.01 -12.45
C TYR A 36 -14.76 2.45 -11.29
N ILE A 37 -13.75 1.65 -10.94
CA ILE A 37 -12.75 1.98 -9.91
C ILE A 37 -11.36 2.27 -10.49
N SER A 38 -11.25 2.34 -11.82
CA SER A 38 -10.02 2.77 -12.49
C SER A 38 -9.72 4.23 -12.17
N SER A 39 -8.46 4.53 -11.91
CA SER A 39 -7.96 5.88 -11.64
C SER A 39 -7.32 6.51 -12.88
N GLU A 40 -7.12 7.83 -12.82
CA GLU A 40 -6.31 8.54 -13.80
C GLU A 40 -4.83 8.14 -13.76
N LEU A 41 -4.13 8.30 -14.89
CA LEU A 41 -2.75 7.83 -15.06
C LEU A 41 -1.77 8.44 -14.06
N TYR A 42 -1.97 9.69 -13.64
CA TYR A 42 -1.09 10.35 -12.67
C TYR A 42 -1.11 9.66 -11.29
N THR A 43 -2.15 8.89 -10.98
CA THR A 43 -2.25 8.16 -9.71
C THR A 43 -1.15 7.13 -9.57
N PHE A 44 -0.71 6.55 -10.69
CA PHE A 44 0.44 5.63 -10.75
C PHE A 44 1.79 6.32 -10.50
N GLY A 45 1.83 7.65 -10.35
CA GLY A 45 3.02 8.38 -9.90
C GLY A 45 3.53 7.95 -8.51
N LEU A 46 2.72 7.25 -7.72
CA LEU A 46 3.17 6.62 -6.47
C LEU A 46 4.15 5.47 -6.69
N VAL A 47 4.09 4.77 -7.83
CA VAL A 47 4.93 3.62 -8.12
C VAL A 47 6.42 3.98 -8.18
N PRO A 48 6.87 4.99 -8.96
CA PRO A 48 8.29 5.37 -8.96
C PRO A 48 8.76 5.91 -7.59
N LEU A 49 7.89 6.58 -6.83
CA LEU A 49 8.19 6.99 -5.46
C LEU A 49 8.43 5.78 -4.55
N LEU A 50 7.56 4.77 -4.61
CA LEU A 50 7.70 3.54 -3.86
C LEU A 50 9.00 2.80 -4.22
N TYR A 51 9.37 2.76 -5.49
CA TYR A 51 10.62 2.17 -5.96
C TYR A 51 11.86 2.89 -5.46
N PHE A 52 11.83 4.22 -5.46
CA PHE A 52 12.89 5.00 -4.86
C PHE A 52 13.01 4.68 -3.35
N LEU A 53 11.89 4.64 -2.62
CA LEU A 53 11.88 4.29 -1.20
C LEU A 53 12.37 2.87 -0.92
N LEU A 54 12.00 1.89 -1.75
CA LEU A 54 12.49 0.51 -1.64
C LEU A 54 13.99 0.40 -1.89
N MET A 55 14.54 1.22 -2.80
CA MET A 55 16.00 1.30 -3.00
C MET A 55 16.70 1.89 -1.77
N VAL A 56 16.16 2.95 -1.20
CA VAL A 56 16.71 3.54 0.03
C VAL A 56 16.62 2.54 1.19
N PHE A 57 15.50 1.83 1.33
CA PHE A 57 15.34 0.74 2.29
C PHE A 57 16.39 -0.36 2.09
N ALA A 58 16.66 -0.75 0.84
CA ALA A 58 17.65 -1.77 0.52
C ALA A 58 19.06 -1.41 0.99
N ILE A 59 19.39 -0.12 1.01
CA ILE A 59 20.65 0.41 1.55
C ILE A 59 20.56 0.51 3.08
N TYR A 60 19.48 1.09 3.61
CA TYR A 60 19.31 1.37 5.04
C TYR A 60 19.30 0.12 5.91
N GLN A 61 18.77 -1.01 5.42
CA GLN A 61 18.75 -2.27 6.16
C GLN A 61 20.15 -2.78 6.57
N TRP A 62 21.22 -2.29 5.94
CA TRP A 62 22.60 -2.63 6.30
C TRP A 62 23.12 -1.88 7.52
N SER A 63 22.38 -0.89 8.02
CA SER A 63 22.67 -0.26 9.31
C SER A 63 22.60 -1.30 10.44
N ALA A 64 23.48 -1.15 11.43
CA ALA A 64 23.49 -1.99 12.63
C ALA A 64 22.25 -1.74 13.51
N GLN A 65 21.71 -0.52 13.49
CA GLN A 65 20.60 -0.09 14.33
C GLN A 65 19.30 -0.85 14.04
N VAL A 66 19.07 -1.22 12.78
CA VAL A 66 17.81 -1.84 12.35
C VAL A 66 17.86 -3.35 12.28
N ASN A 67 18.95 -3.97 12.74
CA ASN A 67 19.20 -5.38 12.49
C ASN A 67 18.04 -6.28 12.99
N ASP A 68 17.51 -6.00 14.17
CA ASP A 68 16.46 -6.81 14.78
C ASP A 68 15.11 -6.59 14.08
N ILE A 69 14.80 -5.35 13.69
CA ILE A 69 13.61 -5.00 12.89
C ILE A 69 13.63 -5.75 11.55
N ILE A 70 14.78 -5.82 10.87
CA ILE A 70 14.91 -6.49 9.57
C ILE A 70 14.85 -8.01 9.73
N VAL A 71 15.57 -8.58 10.71
CA VAL A 71 15.71 -10.05 10.87
C VAL A 71 14.43 -10.68 11.41
N ASP A 72 13.82 -10.07 12.43
CA ASP A 72 12.70 -10.68 13.15
C ASP A 72 11.35 -10.04 12.80
N GLY A 73 11.33 -8.73 12.55
CA GLY A 73 10.14 -7.99 12.12
C GLY A 73 9.75 -8.35 10.69
N ILE A 74 10.59 -7.95 9.74
CA ILE A 74 10.36 -8.14 8.30
C ILE A 74 10.63 -9.59 7.89
N SER A 75 11.80 -10.12 8.26
CA SER A 75 12.21 -11.51 8.03
C SER A 75 12.03 -11.95 6.55
N TYR A 76 11.75 -13.24 6.32
CA TYR A 76 11.50 -13.79 4.99
C TYR A 76 10.23 -13.27 4.31
N ASN A 77 9.33 -12.59 5.03
CA ASN A 77 8.10 -12.08 4.44
C ASN A 77 8.39 -11.13 3.28
N PHE A 78 9.41 -10.27 3.41
CA PHE A 78 9.78 -9.35 2.34
C PHE A 78 10.31 -10.04 1.09
N ILE A 79 11.05 -11.14 1.26
CA ILE A 79 11.51 -11.96 0.13
C ILE A 79 10.30 -12.54 -0.61
N ILE A 80 9.33 -13.09 0.12
CA ILE A 80 8.10 -13.66 -0.46
C ILE A 80 7.29 -12.56 -1.16
N ILE A 81 7.06 -11.42 -0.49
CA ILE A 81 6.35 -10.28 -1.05
C ILE A 81 7.01 -9.82 -2.35
N GLY A 82 8.33 -9.64 -2.36
CA GLY A 82 9.02 -9.11 -3.52
C GLY A 82 9.15 -10.10 -4.68
N ILE A 83 9.26 -11.41 -4.40
CA ILE A 83 9.17 -12.44 -5.45
C ILE A 83 7.77 -12.42 -6.07
N LEU A 84 6.71 -12.38 -5.26
CA LEU A 84 5.33 -12.34 -5.75
C LEU A 84 5.05 -11.03 -6.52
N HIS A 85 5.52 -9.89 -6.01
CA HIS A 85 5.33 -8.59 -6.65
C HIS A 85 6.10 -8.47 -7.98
N GLY A 86 7.35 -8.93 -8.03
CA GLY A 86 8.10 -8.99 -9.30
C GLY A 86 7.50 -10.01 -10.28
N SER A 87 7.01 -11.16 -9.79
CA SER A 87 6.32 -12.15 -10.63
C SER A 87 5.01 -11.59 -11.19
N TRP A 88 4.27 -10.78 -10.42
CA TRP A 88 3.06 -10.12 -10.90
C TRP A 88 3.33 -9.26 -12.15
N TYR A 89 4.46 -8.54 -12.22
CA TYR A 89 4.87 -7.82 -13.43
C TYR A 89 5.12 -8.71 -14.65
N LEU A 90 5.63 -9.92 -14.44
CA LEU A 90 5.88 -10.86 -15.53
C LEU A 90 4.58 -11.54 -15.98
N ILE A 91 3.68 -11.83 -15.05
CA ILE A 91 2.36 -12.41 -15.35
C ILE A 91 1.49 -11.39 -16.11
N SER A 92 1.62 -10.08 -15.85
CA SER A 92 0.86 -9.07 -16.58
C SER A 92 1.21 -8.98 -18.07
N LEU A 93 2.34 -9.54 -18.50
CA LEU A 93 2.70 -9.65 -19.92
C LEU A 93 1.86 -10.68 -20.68
N ILE A 94 1.24 -11.63 -19.99
CA ILE A 94 0.43 -12.70 -20.60
C ILE A 94 -1.08 -12.49 -20.38
N HIS A 95 -1.49 -11.35 -19.79
CA HIS A 95 -2.89 -10.93 -19.62
C HIS A 95 -3.77 -11.95 -18.88
N LEU A 96 -3.23 -12.63 -17.87
CA LEU A 96 -3.98 -13.56 -17.02
C LEU A 96 -4.58 -12.82 -15.82
N TYR A 97 -5.53 -11.92 -16.08
CA TYR A 97 -6.04 -10.96 -15.09
C TYR A 97 -6.49 -11.59 -13.75
N LEU A 98 -7.15 -12.75 -13.77
CA LEU A 98 -7.56 -13.42 -12.52
C LEU A 98 -6.35 -13.95 -11.73
N VAL A 99 -5.36 -14.51 -12.40
CA VAL A 99 -4.12 -14.97 -11.76
C VAL A 99 -3.34 -13.78 -11.22
N GLU A 100 -3.27 -12.68 -11.98
CA GLU A 100 -2.67 -11.43 -11.54
C GLU A 100 -3.34 -10.91 -10.27
N ALA A 101 -4.67 -10.85 -10.24
CA ALA A 101 -5.43 -10.40 -9.08
C ALA A 101 -5.17 -11.28 -7.84
N ILE A 102 -5.13 -12.61 -8.01
CA ILE A 102 -4.85 -13.55 -6.91
C ILE A 102 -3.42 -13.36 -6.39
N VAL A 103 -2.41 -13.28 -7.28
CA VAL A 103 -1.02 -13.06 -6.87
C VAL A 103 -0.87 -11.70 -6.17
N HIS A 104 -1.52 -10.65 -6.70
CA HIS A 104 -1.51 -9.32 -6.11
C HIS A 104 -2.08 -9.31 -4.70
N THR A 105 -3.25 -9.92 -4.54
CA THR A 105 -3.92 -10.06 -3.24
C THR A 105 -3.09 -10.89 -2.27
N THR A 106 -2.45 -11.96 -2.74
CA THR A 106 -1.60 -12.81 -1.90
C THR A 106 -0.43 -12.03 -1.31
N PHE A 107 0.31 -11.27 -2.13
CA PHE A 107 1.39 -10.45 -1.57
C PHE A 107 0.86 -9.30 -0.72
N THR A 108 -0.32 -8.74 -1.04
CA THR A 108 -0.96 -7.69 -0.24
C THR A 108 -1.28 -8.18 1.18
N VAL A 109 -1.80 -9.40 1.32
CA VAL A 109 -2.08 -10.00 2.64
C VAL A 109 -0.79 -10.17 3.44
N ILE A 110 0.27 -10.69 2.82
CA ILE A 110 1.58 -10.87 3.50
C ILE A 110 2.17 -9.50 3.88
N LEU A 111 1.98 -8.50 3.04
CA LEU A 111 2.41 -7.12 3.29
C LEU A 111 1.65 -6.50 4.48
N ILE A 112 0.32 -6.69 4.57
CA ILE A 112 -0.50 -6.27 5.72
C ILE A 112 -0.02 -6.94 7.01
N ILE A 113 0.24 -8.25 6.98
CA ILE A 113 0.75 -8.99 8.15
C ILE A 113 2.12 -8.45 8.56
N THR A 114 2.99 -8.16 7.60
CA THR A 114 4.33 -7.62 7.87
C THR A 114 4.27 -6.21 8.43
N TYR A 115 3.41 -5.37 7.86
CA TYR A 115 3.16 -4.01 8.35
C TYR A 115 2.57 -4.04 9.77
N TYR A 116 1.62 -4.92 10.05
CA TYR A 116 1.12 -5.13 11.42
C TYR A 116 2.24 -5.54 12.38
N LYS A 117 3.08 -6.50 11.98
CA LYS A 117 4.20 -6.94 12.81
C LYS A 117 5.16 -5.80 13.12
N LEU A 118 5.50 -4.98 12.12
CA LEU A 118 6.36 -3.82 12.27
C LEU A 118 5.76 -2.82 13.27
N GLU A 119 4.52 -2.40 13.06
CA GLU A 119 3.88 -1.40 13.93
C GLU A 119 3.71 -1.89 15.38
N TYR A 120 3.38 -3.16 15.57
CA TYR A 120 3.01 -3.69 16.89
C TYR A 120 4.18 -4.27 17.68
N TYR A 121 5.03 -5.09 17.05
CA TYR A 121 6.11 -5.79 17.74
C TYR A 121 7.47 -5.12 17.59
N TYR A 122 7.66 -4.26 16.59
CA TYR A 122 8.95 -3.63 16.29
C TYR A 122 8.78 -2.11 16.08
N PRO A 123 8.30 -1.36 17.10
CA PRO A 123 8.07 0.06 16.97
C PRO A 123 9.36 0.81 16.59
N PRO A 124 9.28 1.93 15.85
CA PRO A 124 10.46 2.63 15.38
C PRO A 124 11.26 3.23 16.54
N GLU A 125 12.58 2.99 16.57
CA GLU A 125 13.48 3.54 17.59
C GLU A 125 13.94 4.97 17.27
N GLY A 126 13.82 5.37 15.99
CA GLY A 126 14.17 6.71 15.54
C GLY A 126 13.37 7.21 14.34
N ILE A 127 13.60 8.48 13.97
CA ILE A 127 12.96 9.13 12.83
C ILE A 127 13.28 8.39 11.53
N PHE A 128 14.51 7.90 11.38
CA PHE A 128 14.94 7.17 10.19
C PHE A 128 14.27 5.81 10.07
N ASP A 129 14.10 5.06 11.15
CA ASP A 129 13.37 3.78 11.13
C ASP A 129 11.91 3.99 10.76
N ASN A 130 11.29 5.00 11.37
CA ASN A 130 9.91 5.38 11.07
C ASN A 130 9.77 5.73 9.58
N LEU A 131 10.64 6.59 9.04
CA LEU A 131 10.52 7.05 7.65
C LEU A 131 10.90 5.98 6.62
N LEU A 132 12.00 5.26 6.83
CA LEU A 132 12.62 4.38 5.84
C LEU A 132 12.15 2.92 5.93
N ILE A 133 11.51 2.53 7.02
CA ILE A 133 10.93 1.20 7.19
C ILE A 133 9.41 1.33 7.31
N HIS A 134 8.91 1.91 8.40
CA HIS A 134 7.47 1.90 8.70
C HIS A 134 6.64 2.61 7.63
N LYS A 135 7.02 3.84 7.24
CA LYS A 135 6.28 4.60 6.23
C LYS A 135 6.39 3.99 4.84
N VAL A 136 7.50 3.31 4.51
CA VAL A 136 7.63 2.59 3.24
C VAL A 136 6.62 1.44 3.17
N PHE A 137 6.54 0.61 4.21
CA PHE A 137 5.56 -0.47 4.29
C PHE A 137 4.12 0.03 4.36
N SER A 138 3.88 1.15 5.04
CA SER A 138 2.58 1.82 5.09
C SER A 138 2.09 2.27 3.70
N ILE A 139 2.94 3.01 2.96
CA ILE A 139 2.65 3.43 1.58
C ILE A 139 2.40 2.23 0.68
N TRP A 140 3.27 1.22 0.76
CA TRP A 140 3.15 0.03 -0.07
C TRP A 140 1.86 -0.74 0.24
N THR A 141 1.49 -0.86 1.51
CA THR A 141 0.26 -1.55 1.93
C THR A 141 -0.97 -0.85 1.41
N ALA A 142 -1.07 0.47 1.59
CA ALA A 142 -2.20 1.27 1.10
C ALA A 142 -2.33 1.20 -0.43
N TRP A 143 -1.21 1.30 -1.16
CA TRP A 143 -1.18 1.16 -2.61
C TRP A 143 -1.60 -0.24 -3.07
N SER A 144 -1.11 -1.28 -2.41
CA SER A 144 -1.41 -2.68 -2.77
C SER A 144 -2.86 -3.05 -2.49
N LEU A 145 -3.51 -2.44 -1.48
CA LEU A 145 -4.95 -2.59 -1.25
C LEU A 145 -5.77 -2.04 -2.43
N TYR A 146 -5.40 -0.87 -2.95
CA TYR A 146 -6.01 -0.34 -4.16
C TYR A 146 -5.74 -1.27 -5.35
N GLY A 147 -4.49 -1.67 -5.56
CA GLY A 147 -4.09 -2.54 -6.66
C GLY A 147 -4.78 -3.91 -6.66
N SER A 148 -4.93 -4.53 -5.49
CA SER A 148 -5.66 -5.79 -5.29
C SER A 148 -7.15 -5.63 -5.64
N THR A 149 -7.77 -4.53 -5.21
CA THR A 149 -9.19 -4.25 -5.51
C THR A 149 -9.38 -4.01 -7.01
N LEU A 150 -8.55 -3.15 -7.62
CA LEU A 150 -8.57 -2.89 -9.05
C LEU A 150 -8.35 -4.19 -9.86
N GLY A 151 -7.41 -5.03 -9.45
CA GLY A 151 -7.12 -6.30 -10.10
C GLY A 151 -8.35 -7.20 -10.19
N PHE A 152 -9.14 -7.32 -9.12
CA PHE A 152 -10.38 -8.09 -9.16
C PHE A 152 -11.46 -7.47 -10.05
N TRP A 153 -11.59 -6.15 -10.09
CA TRP A 153 -12.54 -5.49 -11.00
C TRP A 153 -12.16 -5.67 -12.46
N VAL A 154 -10.87 -5.69 -12.77
CA VAL A 154 -10.37 -5.99 -14.12
C VAL A 154 -10.60 -7.47 -14.46
N ALA A 155 -10.36 -8.37 -13.51
CA ALA A 155 -10.42 -9.81 -13.74
C ALA A 155 -11.86 -10.37 -13.82
N ILE A 156 -12.79 -9.80 -13.06
CA ILE A 156 -14.14 -10.34 -12.89
C ILE A 156 -15.14 -9.27 -13.33
N SER A 157 -15.59 -9.36 -14.58
CA SER A 157 -16.53 -8.39 -15.18
C SER A 157 -17.85 -8.23 -14.40
N ALA A 158 -18.29 -9.27 -13.68
CA ALA A 158 -19.47 -9.20 -12.83
C ALA A 158 -19.33 -8.20 -11.66
N LEU A 159 -18.08 -7.89 -11.23
CA LEU A 159 -17.81 -6.88 -10.20
C LEU A 159 -17.91 -5.45 -10.74
N ASP A 160 -17.68 -5.25 -12.04
CA ASP A 160 -17.68 -3.94 -12.69
C ASP A 160 -19.09 -3.43 -12.98
N ASN A 161 -19.87 -3.30 -11.91
CA ASN A 161 -21.16 -2.63 -11.92
C ASN A 161 -21.19 -1.51 -10.89
N LEU A 162 -22.09 -0.56 -11.12
CA LEU A 162 -22.16 0.66 -10.33
C LEU A 162 -22.40 0.39 -8.83
N PRO A 163 -23.40 -0.42 -8.40
CA PRO A 163 -23.60 -0.71 -6.98
C PRO A 163 -22.39 -1.33 -6.29
N LEU A 164 -21.78 -2.37 -6.88
CA LEU A 164 -20.63 -3.04 -6.26
C LEU A 164 -19.40 -2.13 -6.20
N SER A 165 -19.19 -1.29 -7.21
CA SER A 165 -18.09 -0.32 -7.24
C SER A 165 -18.26 0.75 -6.15
N ILE A 166 -19.48 1.23 -5.92
CA ILE A 166 -19.78 2.14 -4.80
C ILE A 166 -19.50 1.47 -3.46
N ILE A 167 -19.93 0.22 -3.27
CA ILE A 167 -19.66 -0.54 -2.03
C ILE A 167 -18.15 -0.69 -1.80
N ALA A 168 -17.39 -1.04 -2.83
CA ALA A 168 -15.95 -1.17 -2.75
C ALA A 168 -15.28 0.15 -2.35
N LEU A 169 -15.71 1.26 -2.94
CA LEU A 169 -15.23 2.60 -2.59
C LEU A 169 -15.57 2.97 -1.16
N ILE A 170 -16.78 2.66 -0.67
CA ILE A 170 -17.17 2.89 0.73
C ILE A 170 -16.26 2.08 1.66
N ILE A 171 -16.01 0.80 1.37
CA ILE A 171 -15.10 -0.03 2.17
C ILE A 171 -13.69 0.58 2.17
N PHE A 172 -13.21 1.02 1.01
CA PHE A 172 -11.89 1.65 0.87
C PHE A 172 -11.80 2.97 1.67
N ILE A 173 -12.86 3.78 1.65
CA ILE A 173 -12.99 5.00 2.46
C ILE A 173 -13.00 4.69 3.95
N CYS A 174 -13.76 3.68 4.38
CA CYS A 174 -13.83 3.26 5.78
C CYS A 174 -12.46 2.79 6.28
N ILE A 175 -11.71 2.02 5.48
CA ILE A 175 -10.34 1.61 5.80
C ILE A 175 -9.43 2.84 5.95
N GLY A 176 -9.45 3.76 4.97
CA GLY A 176 -8.64 4.97 5.01
C GLY A 176 -8.94 5.85 6.22
N TRP A 177 -10.22 6.04 6.56
CA TRP A 177 -10.64 6.85 7.70
C TRP A 177 -10.25 6.21 9.04
N PHE A 178 -10.49 4.91 9.19
CA PHE A 178 -10.20 4.18 10.43
C PHE A 178 -8.71 4.14 10.76
N VAL A 179 -7.84 4.01 9.74
CA VAL A 179 -6.38 4.00 9.93
C VAL A 179 -5.84 5.35 10.39
N VAL A 180 -6.52 6.46 10.06
CA VAL A 180 -6.16 7.78 10.63
C VAL A 180 -6.53 7.87 12.10
N ASP A 181 -7.77 7.54 12.45
CA ASP A 181 -8.33 7.87 13.77
C ASP A 181 -8.08 6.79 14.84
N TYR A 182 -8.02 5.49 14.49
CA TYR A 182 -8.18 4.42 15.50
C TYR A 182 -7.20 3.25 15.49
N TYR A 183 -6.56 2.84 14.39
CA TYR A 183 -5.69 1.64 14.48
C TYR A 183 -4.66 1.41 13.35
N PRO A 184 -3.51 0.77 13.65
CA PRO A 184 -2.63 0.15 12.66
C PRO A 184 -3.16 -1.23 12.23
N THR A 185 -3.70 -1.32 11.01
CA THR A 185 -4.11 -2.53 10.25
C THR A 185 -5.54 -3.08 10.44
N ILE A 186 -6.08 -3.57 9.31
CA ILE A 186 -7.38 -4.23 9.13
C ILE A 186 -7.59 -5.43 10.07
N ILE A 187 -6.51 -6.09 10.51
CA ILE A 187 -6.54 -7.24 11.44
C ILE A 187 -6.86 -6.78 12.88
N GLY A 188 -6.45 -5.57 13.23
CA GLY A 188 -6.74 -4.95 14.52
C GLY A 188 -8.21 -4.62 14.78
N PHE A 189 -9.10 -4.76 13.77
CA PHE A 189 -10.54 -4.63 13.96
C PHE A 189 -11.09 -5.59 15.04
N PHE A 190 -10.39 -6.69 15.33
CA PHE A 190 -10.81 -7.73 16.27
C PHE A 190 -10.04 -7.77 17.60
N VAL A 191 -8.98 -6.98 17.80
CA VAL A 191 -8.12 -7.09 18.99
C VAL A 191 -8.05 -5.76 19.74
N ILE A 192 -8.74 -5.76 20.88
CA ILE A 192 -8.90 -4.65 21.82
C ILE A 192 -7.58 -4.44 22.59
N ASP A 193 -7.28 -3.18 22.90
CA ASP A 193 -6.19 -2.66 23.73
C ASP A 193 -4.83 -2.43 23.06
N TYR A 194 -4.71 -1.29 22.35
CA TYR A 194 -3.41 -0.61 22.25
C TYR A 194 -3.54 0.89 21.99
N SER A 195 -2.55 1.67 22.45
CA SER A 195 -2.46 3.12 22.29
C SER A 195 -2.28 3.49 20.81
N PRO A 196 -3.26 4.14 20.15
CA PRO A 196 -3.24 4.33 18.71
C PRO A 196 -2.19 5.38 18.30
N LYS A 197 -1.22 4.99 17.48
CA LYS A 197 -0.44 5.94 16.68
C LYS A 197 -1.13 6.08 15.32
N SER A 198 -1.65 7.27 15.05
CA SER A 198 -2.28 7.61 13.77
C SER A 198 -1.30 7.45 12.61
N ASP A 199 -1.69 6.73 11.55
CA ASP A 199 -0.91 6.65 10.31
C ASP A 199 -1.55 7.48 9.19
N PHE A 200 -1.34 8.78 9.25
CA PHE A 200 -1.84 9.69 8.22
C PHE A 200 -1.22 9.46 6.83
N ILE A 201 -0.05 8.80 6.72
CA ILE A 201 0.61 8.52 5.44
C ILE A 201 -0.17 7.44 4.68
N PHE A 202 -0.54 6.36 5.37
CA PHE A 202 -1.40 5.31 4.81
C PHE A 202 -2.65 5.93 4.20
N SER A 203 -3.34 6.75 4.97
CA SER A 203 -4.60 7.36 4.57
C SER A 203 -4.44 8.44 3.51
N ALA A 204 -3.29 9.13 3.47
CA ALA A 204 -2.96 10.04 2.38
C ALA A 204 -2.82 9.30 1.04
N VAL A 205 -2.27 8.08 1.04
CA VAL A 205 -2.21 7.22 -0.17
C VAL A 205 -3.62 6.81 -0.60
N ILE A 206 -4.51 6.46 0.34
CA ILE A 206 -5.92 6.16 0.04
C ILE A 206 -6.60 7.39 -0.60
N VAL A 207 -6.41 8.58 -0.02
CA VAL A 207 -6.92 9.85 -0.58
C VAL A 207 -6.37 10.09 -1.99
N TRP A 208 -5.09 9.86 -2.22
CA TRP A 208 -4.48 9.99 -3.55
C TRP A 208 -5.12 9.07 -4.59
N CYS A 209 -5.38 7.81 -4.22
CA CYS A 209 -6.11 6.87 -5.06
C CYS A 209 -7.54 7.36 -5.35
N LEU A 210 -8.27 7.82 -4.32
CA LEU A 210 -9.63 8.36 -4.49
C LEU A 210 -9.66 9.60 -5.39
N ILE A 211 -8.67 10.50 -5.29
CA ILE A 211 -8.52 11.65 -6.19
C ILE A 211 -8.38 11.18 -7.63
N GLY A 212 -7.56 10.15 -7.86
CA GLY A 212 -7.42 9.50 -9.16
C GLY A 212 -8.71 8.96 -9.74
N ILE A 213 -9.46 8.23 -8.91
CA ILE A 213 -10.76 7.65 -9.32
C ILE A 213 -11.78 8.76 -9.58
N ALA A 214 -11.86 9.77 -8.71
CA ALA A 214 -12.77 10.90 -8.90
C ALA A 214 -12.48 11.65 -10.21
N ALA A 215 -11.21 11.90 -10.51
CA ALA A 215 -10.79 12.56 -11.75
C ALA A 215 -11.10 11.73 -13.00
N ARG A 216 -11.08 10.39 -12.89
CA ARG A 216 -11.42 9.50 -14.00
C ARG A 216 -12.94 9.38 -14.22
N GLN A 217 -13.71 9.45 -13.15
CA GLN A 217 -15.12 9.10 -13.10
C GLN A 217 -16.04 10.33 -13.05
N VAL A 218 -15.62 11.45 -13.64
CA VAL A 218 -16.33 12.74 -13.57
C VAL A 218 -17.76 12.66 -14.13
N ASP A 219 -17.96 11.82 -15.15
CA ASP A 219 -19.26 11.61 -15.80
C ASP A 219 -20.14 10.58 -15.07
N VAL A 220 -19.59 9.82 -14.11
CA VAL A 220 -20.33 8.81 -13.33
C VAL A 220 -20.63 9.39 -11.95
N LEU A 221 -21.67 10.23 -11.91
CA LEU A 221 -22.00 11.06 -10.75
C LEU A 221 -21.99 10.31 -9.39
N PRO A 222 -22.57 9.10 -9.25
CA PRO A 222 -22.54 8.41 -7.96
C PRO A 222 -21.11 8.07 -7.48
N ILE A 223 -20.23 7.67 -8.39
CA ILE A 223 -18.84 7.36 -8.06
C ILE A 223 -18.07 8.63 -7.72
N PHE A 224 -18.25 9.69 -8.51
CA PHE A 224 -17.64 10.99 -8.25
C PHE A 224 -18.05 11.53 -6.87
N VAL A 225 -19.33 11.46 -6.52
CA VAL A 225 -19.83 11.91 -5.21
C VAL A 225 -19.27 11.05 -4.07
N THR A 226 -19.27 9.72 -4.21
CA THR A 226 -18.72 8.81 -3.18
C THR A 226 -17.22 9.08 -2.95
N THR A 227 -16.43 9.20 -4.01
CA THR A 227 -14.99 9.45 -3.91
C THR A 227 -14.66 10.81 -3.32
N THR A 228 -15.31 11.89 -3.78
CA THR A 228 -15.13 13.25 -3.24
C THR A 228 -15.55 13.37 -1.77
N THR A 229 -16.64 12.71 -1.39
CA THR A 229 -17.06 12.62 0.03
C THR A 229 -15.99 11.91 0.86
N GLY A 230 -15.47 10.78 0.36
CA GLY A 230 -14.38 10.04 1.00
C GLY A 230 -13.10 10.85 1.17
N ILE A 231 -12.71 11.61 0.14
CA ILE A 231 -11.56 12.53 0.19
C ILE A 231 -11.73 13.54 1.32
N GLY A 232 -12.90 14.18 1.42
CA GLY A 232 -13.20 15.15 2.47
C GLY A 232 -13.13 14.54 3.87
N LEU A 233 -13.74 13.37 4.07
CA LEU A 233 -13.76 12.66 5.36
C LEU A 233 -12.35 12.29 5.83
N ILE A 234 -11.56 11.64 4.97
CA ILE A 234 -10.22 11.18 5.34
C ILE A 234 -9.28 12.38 5.53
N SER A 235 -9.35 13.39 4.66
CA SER A 235 -8.51 14.60 4.79
C SER A 235 -8.82 15.37 6.07
N GLY A 236 -10.11 15.46 6.46
CA GLY A 236 -10.52 16.04 7.73
C GLY A 236 -9.96 15.29 8.93
N ALA A 237 -9.98 13.95 8.91
CA ALA A 237 -9.37 13.13 9.94
C ALA A 237 -7.84 13.33 9.99
N ILE A 238 -7.17 13.42 8.84
CA ILE A 238 -5.71 13.67 8.77
C ILE A 238 -5.38 15.02 9.43
N LEU A 239 -6.12 16.08 9.09
CA LEU A 239 -5.92 17.41 9.68
C LEU A 239 -6.11 17.39 11.20
N LYS A 240 -7.17 16.73 11.68
CA LYS A 240 -7.41 16.55 13.12
C LYS A 240 -6.25 15.83 13.81
N SER A 241 -5.75 14.74 13.22
CA SER A 241 -4.61 13.97 13.75
C SER A 241 -3.35 14.83 13.85
N ILE A 242 -3.03 15.60 12.80
CA ILE A 242 -1.87 16.50 12.77
C ILE A 242 -1.99 17.59 13.84
N VAL A 243 -3.18 18.20 13.99
CA VAL A 243 -3.42 19.24 15.02
C VAL A 243 -3.23 18.67 16.42
N ASN A 244 -3.75 17.48 16.70
CA ASN A 244 -3.60 16.82 17.99
C ASN A 244 -2.13 16.54 18.29
N PHE A 245 -1.38 15.99 17.33
CA PHE A 245 0.06 15.72 17.46
C PHE A 245 0.86 16.98 17.85
N PHE A 246 0.62 18.11 17.19
CA PHE A 246 1.30 19.37 17.52
C PHE A 246 0.84 19.98 18.84
N SER A 247 -0.39 19.73 19.28
CA SER A 247 -0.90 20.22 20.57
C SER A 247 -0.27 19.50 21.76
N GLU A 248 0.00 18.20 21.62
CA GLU A 248 0.63 17.38 22.66
C GLU A 248 2.11 17.74 22.85
N HIS A 249 2.84 18.01 21.76
CA HIS A 249 4.28 18.34 21.81
C HIS A 249 4.58 19.80 22.22
N ARG A 250 3.56 20.64 22.44
CA ARG A 250 3.74 22.00 22.99
C ARG A 250 3.61 22.08 24.52
N ARG A 251 3.13 21.03 25.17
CA ARG A 251 3.00 20.97 26.64
C ARG A 251 4.25 20.35 27.27
#